data_AF-A0A949HZM3-F1
#
_entry.id   AF-A0A949HZM3-F1
#
_cell.length_a   1.000
_cell.length_b   1.000
_cell.length_c   1.000
_cell.angle_alpha   90.00
_cell.angle_beta   90.00
_cell.angle_gamma   90.00
#
_symmetry.space_group_name_H-M   'P 1'
#
loop_
_entity.id
_entity.type
_entity.pdbx_description
1 polymer ?
#
loop_
_entity_poly.entity_id
_entity_poly.type
_entity_poly.pdbx_seq_one_letter_code
_entity_poly.pdbx_strand_id
1 'polypeptide(L)'
;MRKTLIKFFDKLEDGVRIRLSHRAISYAFVGGAATLLFWRGAWRTFDHIENLGGIFGILFSPEVSLILSIAVLLLTGLFVSVFIGERVIISGLKQEKKIFDKTESEIKEEEGLLFEVKLTMDKLRVDVSEIKEIMEGKKRKEP
;
A
#
# COMPACT_ATOMS: atom_id res chain seq x y z
N MET A 1 22.05 -3.65 32.54
CA MET A 1 20.61 -3.95 32.66
C MET A 1 19.78 -3.50 31.45
N ARG A 2 19.71 -2.21 31.09
CA ARG A 2 18.84 -1.73 29.99
C ARG A 2 19.07 -2.43 28.65
N LYS A 3 20.33 -2.62 28.24
CA LYS A 3 20.68 -3.33 26.99
C LYS A 3 20.32 -4.83 27.01
N THR A 4 20.39 -5.47 28.17
CA THR A 4 20.05 -6.89 28.35
C THR A 4 18.54 -7.13 28.26
N LEU A 5 17.76 -6.24 28.87
CA LEU A 5 16.31 -6.22 28.76
C LEU A 5 15.86 -6.01 27.31
N ILE A 6 16.44 -5.03 26.62
CA ILE A 6 16.12 -4.77 25.20
C ILE A 6 16.41 -6.02 24.35
N LYS A 7 17.59 -6.65 24.51
CA LYS A 7 17.94 -7.89 23.79
C LYS A 7 17.02 -9.08 24.12
N PHE A 8 16.50 -9.15 25.34
CA PHE A 8 15.57 -10.20 25.75
C PHE A 8 14.22 -10.04 25.05
N PHE A 9 13.67 -8.81 25.04
CA PHE A 9 12.42 -8.52 24.34
C PHE A 9 12.53 -8.71 22.83
N ASP A 10 13.64 -8.27 22.23
CA ASP A 10 13.93 -8.42 20.79
C ASP A 10 13.92 -9.90 20.37
N LYS A 11 14.61 -10.76 21.14
CA LYS A 11 14.67 -12.20 20.88
C LYS A 11 13.32 -12.91 21.11
N LEU A 12 12.50 -12.42 22.04
CA LEU A 12 11.16 -12.93 22.32
C LEU A 12 10.19 -12.54 21.19
N GLU A 13 10.27 -11.28 20.75
CA GLU A 13 9.49 -10.73 19.65
C GLU A 13 9.75 -11.51 18.35
N ASP A 14 11.02 -11.70 17.98
CA ASP A 14 11.38 -12.46 16.79
C ASP A 14 10.85 -13.91 16.84
N GLY A 15 10.97 -14.57 17.99
CA GLY A 15 10.49 -15.94 18.18
C GLY A 15 8.97 -16.06 18.07
N VAL A 16 8.22 -15.10 18.62
CA VAL A 16 6.77 -15.04 18.52
C VAL A 16 6.36 -14.70 17.08
N ARG A 17 7.01 -13.71 16.45
CA ARG A 17 6.73 -13.27 15.07
C ARG A 17 6.90 -14.40 14.05
N ILE A 18 7.97 -15.19 14.15
CA ILE A 18 8.23 -16.33 13.25
C ILE A 18 7.19 -17.45 13.44
N ARG A 19 6.76 -17.71 14.68
CA ARG A 19 5.83 -18.80 15.01
C ARG A 19 4.37 -18.45 14.70
N LEU A 20 3.99 -17.18 14.86
CA LEU A 20 2.63 -16.69 14.59
C LEU A 20 2.38 -16.35 13.11
N SER A 21 3.41 -16.01 12.32
CA SER A 21 3.25 -15.73 10.88
C SER A 21 2.75 -16.92 10.08
N HIS A 22 3.01 -18.15 10.53
CA HIS A 22 2.53 -19.38 9.91
C HIS A 22 1.04 -19.66 10.19
N ARG A 23 0.40 -18.94 11.13
CA ARG A 23 -1.03 -19.08 11.46
C ARG A 23 -1.72 -17.72 11.54
N ALA A 24 -1.95 -17.12 10.37
CA ALA A 24 -2.52 -15.79 10.22
C ALA A 24 -3.82 -15.55 11.01
N ILE A 25 -4.72 -16.54 11.08
CA ILE A 25 -6.03 -16.42 11.76
C ILE A 25 -5.86 -16.31 13.28
N SER A 26 -5.09 -17.20 13.90
CA SER A 26 -4.85 -17.14 15.35
C SER A 26 -4.05 -15.91 15.75
N TYR A 27 -3.13 -15.46 14.89
CA TYR A 27 -2.39 -14.22 15.09
C TYR A 27 -3.33 -13.01 15.11
N ALA A 28 -4.22 -12.90 14.12
CA ALA A 28 -5.19 -11.82 14.04
C ALA A 28 -6.14 -11.82 15.26
N PHE A 29 -6.55 -13.00 15.73
CA PHE A 29 -7.42 -13.11 16.92
C PHE A 29 -6.71 -12.64 18.19
N VAL A 30 -5.51 -13.15 18.47
CA VAL A 30 -4.74 -12.76 19.68
C VAL A 30 -4.33 -11.28 19.60
N GLY A 31 -3.87 -10.82 18.44
CA GLY A 31 -3.49 -9.41 18.23
C GLY A 31 -4.69 -8.46 18.37
N GLY A 32 -5.84 -8.84 17.82
CA GLY A 32 -7.08 -8.07 17.98
C GLY A 32 -7.55 -8.01 19.43
N ALA A 33 -7.57 -9.14 20.13
CA ALA A 33 -7.93 -9.20 21.55
C ALA A 33 -6.96 -8.39 22.42
N ALA A 34 -5.65 -8.49 22.18
CA ALA A 34 -4.65 -7.72 22.89
C ALA A 34 -4.78 -6.21 22.65
N THR A 35 -5.05 -5.80 21.40
CA THR A 35 -5.31 -4.39 21.05
C THR A 35 -6.53 -3.84 21.79
N LEU A 36 -7.62 -4.59 21.84
CA LEU A 36 -8.83 -4.18 22.58
C LEU A 36 -8.58 -4.09 24.10
N LEU A 37 -7.87 -5.07 24.67
CA LEU A 37 -7.48 -5.05 26.09
C LEU A 37 -6.54 -3.89 26.42
N PHE A 38 -5.60 -3.59 25.53
CA PHE A 38 -4.68 -2.46 25.66
C PHE A 38 -5.45 -1.14 25.71
N TRP A 39 -6.35 -0.92 24.75
CA TRP A 39 -7.15 0.30 24.70
C TRP A 39 -8.08 0.43 25.90
N ARG A 40 -8.70 -0.69 26.32
CA ARG A 40 -9.47 -0.75 27.56
C ARG A 40 -8.62 -0.40 28.80
N GLY A 41 -7.39 -0.90 28.86
CA GLY A 41 -6.46 -0.58 29.94
C GLY A 41 -6.05 0.89 29.95
N ALA A 42 -5.81 1.46 28.76
CA ALA A 42 -5.47 2.88 28.60
C ALA A 42 -6.61 3.77 29.13
N TRP A 43 -7.85 3.52 28.72
CA TRP A 43 -9.02 4.26 29.23
C TRP A 43 -9.16 4.15 30.75
N ARG A 44 -9.10 2.94 31.30
CA ARG A 44 -9.19 2.74 32.75
C ARG A 44 -8.06 3.43 33.52
N THR A 45 -6.90 3.62 32.89
CA THR A 45 -5.79 4.37 33.49
C THR A 45 -6.13 5.85 33.58
N PHE A 46 -6.73 6.43 32.54
CA PHE A 46 -7.22 7.81 32.57
C PHE A 46 -8.37 7.98 33.58
N ASP A 47 -9.32 7.05 33.62
CA ASP A 47 -10.40 7.05 34.62
C ASP A 47 -9.82 6.99 36.05
N HIS A 48 -8.75 6.22 36.27
CA HIS A 48 -8.12 6.15 37.58
C HIS A 48 -7.42 7.47 37.95
N ILE A 49 -6.76 8.11 36.99
CA ILE A 49 -6.15 9.44 37.16
C ILE A 49 -7.20 10.51 37.43
N GLU A 50 -8.38 10.40 36.82
CA GLU A 50 -9.53 11.26 37.11
C GLU A 50 -9.98 11.08 38.57
N ASN A 51 -10.14 9.82 39.00
CA ASN A 51 -10.58 9.45 40.36
C ASN A 51 -9.55 9.77 41.46
N LEU A 52 -8.27 9.98 41.12
CA LEU A 52 -7.23 10.44 42.05
C LEU A 52 -7.46 11.89 42.52
N GLY A 53 -8.33 12.64 41.83
CA GLY A 53 -8.76 13.99 42.22
C GLY A 53 -7.70 15.08 42.00
N GLY A 54 -8.04 16.30 42.41
CA GLY A 54 -7.19 17.48 42.22
C GLY A 54 -7.16 18.00 40.78
N ILE A 55 -6.04 18.59 40.37
CA ILE A 55 -5.87 19.22 39.05
C ILE A 55 -6.00 18.17 37.93
N PHE A 56 -5.50 16.96 38.17
CA PHE A 56 -5.61 15.85 37.21
C PHE A 56 -7.06 15.37 37.05
N GLY A 57 -7.86 15.36 38.13
CA GLY A 57 -9.29 15.08 38.06
C GLY A 57 -10.06 16.00 37.12
N ILE A 58 -9.74 17.29 37.14
CA ILE A 58 -10.39 18.29 36.28
C ILE A 58 -9.88 18.17 34.83
N LEU A 59 -8.58 17.95 34.64
CA LEU A 59 -7.98 17.88 33.29
C LEU A 59 -8.44 16.64 32.51
N PHE A 60 -8.60 15.51 33.20
CA PHE A 60 -9.01 14.24 32.62
C PHE A 60 -10.52 14.01 32.66
N SER A 61 -11.31 14.99 33.12
CA SER A 61 -12.77 14.90 33.06
C SER A 61 -13.23 14.72 31.60
N PRO A 62 -14.36 14.01 31.35
CA PRO A 62 -14.82 13.73 30.00
C PRO A 62 -14.99 14.99 29.14
N GLU A 63 -15.51 16.06 29.72
CA GLU A 63 -15.81 17.31 29.01
C GLU A 63 -14.53 18.10 28.70
N VAL A 64 -13.64 18.23 29.69
CA VAL A 64 -12.40 19.01 29.56
C VAL A 64 -11.40 18.30 28.66
N SER A 65 -11.23 16.99 28.82
CA SER A 65 -10.33 16.18 27.99
C SER A 65 -10.77 16.15 26.52
N LEU A 66 -12.08 16.15 26.25
CA LEU A 66 -12.61 16.25 24.89
C LEU A 66 -12.28 17.61 24.25
N ILE A 67 -12.52 18.71 24.96
CA ILE A 67 -12.22 20.05 24.44
C ILE A 67 -10.71 20.22 24.24
N LEU A 68 -9.90 19.78 25.21
CA LEU A 68 -8.44 19.87 25.15
C LEU A 68 -7.87 19.02 24.01
N SER A 69 -8.36 17.79 23.84
CA SER A 69 -7.91 16.92 22.76
C SER A 69 -8.27 17.48 21.39
N ILE A 70 -9.49 18.01 21.20
CA ILE A 70 -9.87 18.70 19.95
C ILE A 70 -8.95 19.91 19.70
N ALA A 71 -8.71 20.74 20.72
CA ALA A 71 -7.84 21.91 20.58
C ALA A 71 -6.40 21.51 20.19
N VAL A 72 -5.82 20.52 20.85
CA VAL A 72 -4.47 20.01 20.54
C VAL A 72 -4.43 19.39 19.14
N LEU A 73 -5.43 18.60 18.76
CA LEU A 73 -5.51 17.99 17.43
C LEU A 73 -5.67 19.03 16.32
N LEU A 74 -6.38 20.12 16.58
CA LEU A 74 -6.49 21.25 15.65
C LEU A 74 -5.17 22.03 15.56
N LEU A 75 -4.53 22.34 16.70
CA LEU A 75 -3.25 23.06 16.75
C LEU A 75 -2.12 22.31 16.05
N THR A 76 -2.10 20.98 16.18
CA THR A 76 -1.11 20.12 15.52
C THR A 76 -1.46 19.82 14.06
N GLY A 77 -2.64 20.21 13.59
CA GLY A 77 -3.16 19.87 12.26
C GLY A 77 -3.53 18.39 12.09
N LEU A 78 -3.35 17.57 13.13
CA LEU A 78 -3.64 16.13 13.11
C LEU A 78 -5.13 15.83 12.96
N PHE A 79 -6.01 16.70 13.46
CA PHE A 79 -7.45 16.54 13.27
C PHE A 79 -7.79 16.46 11.77
N VAL A 80 -7.31 17.42 10.98
CA VAL A 80 -7.56 17.46 9.53
C VAL A 80 -6.85 16.31 8.83
N SER A 81 -5.60 16.01 9.21
CA SER A 81 -4.82 14.92 8.60
C SER A 81 -5.43 13.54 8.82
N VAL A 82 -5.89 13.22 10.03
CA VAL A 82 -6.47 11.92 10.36
C VAL A 82 -7.87 11.79 9.73
N PHE A 83 -8.72 12.82 9.83
CA PHE A 83 -10.11 12.70 9.36
C PHE A 83 -10.28 12.87 7.84
N ILE A 84 -9.48 13.74 7.21
CA ILE A 84 -9.56 14.04 5.77
C ILE A 84 -8.36 13.43 5.02
N GLY A 85 -7.16 13.57 5.57
CA GLY A 85 -5.92 13.12 4.93
C GLY A 85 -5.87 11.61 4.67
N GLU A 86 -6.24 10.76 5.62
CA GLU A 86 -6.17 9.30 5.43
C GLU A 86 -7.04 8.83 4.25
N ARG A 87 -8.28 9.35 4.14
CA ARG A 87 -9.16 9.01 3.01
C ARG A 87 -8.68 9.58 1.68
N VAL A 88 -8.18 10.83 1.69
CA VAL A 88 -7.65 11.48 0.48
C VAL A 88 -6.41 10.73 -0.03
N ILE A 89 -5.47 10.38 0.86
CA ILE A 89 -4.26 9.61 0.53
C ILE A 89 -4.63 8.23 -0.01
N ILE A 90 -5.53 7.50 0.67
CA ILE A 90 -5.99 6.18 0.19
C ILE A 90 -6.67 6.30 -1.18
N SER A 91 -7.49 7.33 -1.39
CA SER A 91 -8.16 7.56 -2.67
C SER A 91 -7.17 7.91 -3.79
N GLY A 92 -6.13 8.70 -3.48
CA GLY A 92 -5.04 9.04 -4.41
C GLY A 92 -4.25 7.81 -4.81
N LEU A 93 -3.80 7.00 -3.84
CA LEU A 93 -3.08 5.75 -4.09
C LEU A 93 -3.91 4.76 -4.94
N LYS A 94 -5.22 4.69 -4.69
CA LYS A 94 -6.12 3.84 -5.48
C LYS A 94 -6.29 4.34 -6.92
N GLN A 95 -6.32 5.65 -7.11
CA GLN A 95 -6.39 6.26 -8.43
C GLN A 95 -5.08 6.07 -9.22
N GLU A 96 -3.92 6.28 -8.58
CA GLU A 96 -2.61 6.01 -9.18
C GLU A 96 -2.47 4.55 -9.62
N LYS A 97 -2.86 3.61 -8.76
CA LYS A 97 -2.87 2.18 -9.12
C LYS A 97 -3.73 1.91 -10.35
N LYS A 98 -4.93 2.49 -10.42
CA LYS A 98 -5.83 2.33 -11.57
C LYS A 98 -5.22 2.90 -12.86
N ILE A 99 -4.50 4.02 -12.77
CA ILE A 99 -3.80 4.61 -13.91
C ILE A 99 -2.69 3.66 -14.36
N PHE A 100 -1.90 3.13 -13.42
CA PHE A 100 -0.82 2.19 -13.72
C PHE A 100 -1.33 0.93 -14.41
N ASP A 101 -2.40 0.32 -13.89
CA ASP A 101 -3.02 -0.87 -14.49
C ASP A 101 -3.53 -0.58 -15.91
N LYS A 102 -4.07 0.62 -16.16
CA LYS A 102 -4.52 1.05 -17.49
C LYS A 102 -3.34 1.28 -18.44
N THR A 103 -2.29 1.95 -18.00
CA THR A 103 -1.07 2.15 -18.79
C THR A 103 -0.40 0.82 -19.13
N GLU A 104 -0.34 -0.14 -18.21
CA GLU A 104 0.18 -1.48 -18.51
C GLU A 104 -0.66 -2.18 -19.58
N SER A 105 -1.99 -2.05 -19.52
CA SER A 105 -2.87 -2.62 -20.56
C SER A 105 -2.68 -1.96 -21.93
N GLU A 106 -2.51 -0.63 -21.96
CA GLU A 106 -2.27 0.13 -23.20
C GLU A 106 -0.91 -0.25 -23.81
N ILE A 107 0.15 -0.40 -22.99
CA ILE A 107 1.47 -0.84 -23.46
C ILE A 107 1.40 -2.24 -24.08
N LYS A 108 0.67 -3.19 -23.46
CA LYS A 108 0.50 -4.53 -24.02
C LYS A 108 -0.26 -4.53 -25.34
N GLU A 109 -1.24 -3.65 -25.48
CA GLU A 109 -1.98 -3.48 -26.73
C GLU A 109 -1.08 -2.90 -27.83
N GLU A 110 -0.28 -1.88 -27.50
CA GLU A 110 0.72 -1.31 -28.42
C GLU A 110 1.80 -2.33 -28.84
N GLU A 111 2.30 -3.16 -27.92
CA GLU A 111 3.22 -4.25 -28.26
C GLU A 111 2.60 -5.23 -29.27
N GLY A 112 1.32 -5.57 -29.10
CA GLY A 112 0.57 -6.41 -30.03
C GLY A 112 0.45 -5.78 -31.43
N LEU A 113 0.11 -4.50 -31.49
CA LEU A 113 0.03 -3.74 -32.75
C LEU A 113 1.39 -3.65 -33.44
N LEU A 114 2.47 -3.39 -32.70
CA LEU A 114 3.83 -3.36 -33.24
C LEU A 114 4.27 -4.72 -33.78
N PHE A 115 3.87 -5.81 -33.12
CA PHE A 115 4.12 -7.16 -33.60
C PHE A 115 3.39 -7.45 -34.91
N GLU A 116 2.13 -7.05 -35.03
CA GLU A 116 1.35 -7.20 -36.26
C GLU A 116 1.91 -6.37 -37.43
N VAL A 117 2.34 -5.13 -37.15
CA VAL A 117 3.04 -4.28 -38.13
C VAL A 117 4.34 -4.94 -38.58
N LYS A 118 5.12 -5.51 -37.66
CA LYS A 118 6.38 -6.21 -38.00
C LYS A 118 6.12 -7.43 -38.89
N LEU A 119 5.13 -8.25 -38.55
CA LEU A 119 4.73 -9.41 -39.39
C LEU A 119 4.31 -8.97 -40.79
N THR A 120 3.59 -7.86 -40.89
CA THR A 120 3.17 -7.30 -42.18
C THR A 120 4.37 -6.80 -42.99
N MET A 121 5.32 -6.12 -42.36
CA MET A 121 6.57 -5.70 -43.02
C MET A 121 7.41 -6.88 -43.50
N ASP A 122 7.52 -7.96 -42.72
CA ASP A 122 8.27 -9.16 -43.10
C ASP A 122 7.61 -9.86 -44.29
N LYS A 123 6.28 -9.96 -44.33
CA LYS A 123 5.54 -10.49 -45.50
C LYS A 123 5.77 -9.63 -46.75
N LEU A 124 5.62 -8.31 -46.64
CA LEU A 124 5.88 -7.39 -47.75
C LEU A 124 7.31 -7.52 -48.28
N ARG A 125 8.29 -7.75 -47.41
CA ARG A 125 9.68 -7.96 -47.81
C ARG A 125 9.87 -9.24 -48.61
N VAL A 126 9.19 -10.33 -48.23
CA VAL A 126 9.20 -11.59 -48.97
C VAL A 126 8.55 -11.42 -50.33
N ASP A 127 7.35 -10.82 -50.38
CA ASP A 127 6.62 -10.58 -51.63
C ASP A 127 7.44 -9.73 -52.62
N VAL A 128 8.09 -8.66 -52.14
CA VAL A 128 8.98 -7.82 -52.96
C VAL A 128 10.19 -8.60 -53.48
N SER A 129 10.72 -9.54 -52.68
CA SER A 129 11.87 -10.38 -53.07
C SER A 129 11.49 -11.36 -54.18
N GLU A 130 10.34 -12.04 -54.05
CA GLU A 130 9.80 -12.93 -55.09
C GLU A 130 9.53 -12.18 -56.41
N ILE A 131 8.91 -11.00 -56.34
CA ILE A 131 8.66 -10.17 -57.53
C ILE A 131 9.98 -9.83 -58.23
N LYS A 132 11.03 -9.52 -57.46
CA LYS A 132 12.35 -9.17 -57.99
C LYS A 132 13.00 -10.37 -58.69
N GLU A 133 12.93 -11.57 -58.11
CA GLU A 133 13.44 -12.79 -58.74
C GLU A 133 12.69 -13.15 -60.03
N ILE A 134 11.36 -13.01 -60.05
CA ILE A 134 10.54 -13.25 -61.24
C ILE A 134 10.91 -12.26 -62.36
N MET A 135 11.16 -10.99 -62.03
CA MET A 135 11.59 -9.99 -63.01
C MET A 135 13.00 -10.24 -63.55
N GLU A 136 13.95 -10.65 -62.72
CA GLU A 136 15.31 -11.01 -63.15
C GLU A 136 15.33 -12.31 -63.98
N GLY A 137 14.49 -13.29 -63.63
CA GLY A 137 14.29 -14.52 -64.40
C GLY A 137 13.64 -14.29 -65.77
N LYS A 138 12.74 -13.32 -65.89
CA LYS A 138 12.17 -12.91 -67.19
C LYS A 138 13.18 -12.19 -68.07
N LYS A 139 14.01 -11.30 -67.51
CA LYS A 139 15.07 -10.60 -68.26
C LYS A 139 16.14 -11.52 -68.85
N ARG A 140 16.33 -12.73 -68.32
CA ARG A 140 17.26 -13.73 -68.88
C ARG A 140 16.66 -14.62 -69.98
N LYS A 141 15.36 -14.56 -70.23
CA LYS A 141 14.65 -15.42 -71.21
C LYS A 141 14.18 -14.70 -72.48
N GLU A 142 14.39 -13.39 -72.58
CA GLU A 142 14.16 -12.63 -73.82
C GLU A 142 15.51 -12.37 -74.52
N PRO A 143 15.79 -13.04 -75.66
CA PRO A 143 16.81 -12.60 -76.62
C PRO A 143 16.34 -11.40 -77.44
#